data_AF-A0A0F9VAL0-F1
#
_entry.id   AF-A0A0F9VAL0-F1
#
_cell.length_a   1.000
_cell.length_b   1.000
_cell.length_c   1.000
_cell.angle_alpha   90.00
_cell.angle_beta   90.00
_cell.angle_gamma   90.00
#
_symmetry.space_group_name_H-M   'P 1'
#
loop_
_entity.id
_entity.type
_entity.pdbx_description
1 polymer ?
#
loop_
_entity_poly.entity_id
_entity_poly.type
_entity_poly.pdbx_seq_one_letter_code
_entity_poly.pdbx_strand_id
1 'polypeptide(L)'
;MGEARSLVPGKPLICQVCEKNEAKGVCCVPSVPYSAAYCQECLNANAHPWFIIVANTACVGSYEDCAPWWKEMVEDTCKHLGKTLEEFKAEVLKDVEDMERSLLEQLGDPDNGQED
;
A
#
# COMPACT_ATOMS: atom_id res chain seq x y z
N MET A 1 17.92 1.69 15.63
CA MET A 1 16.74 0.92 15.21
C MET A 1 16.50 -0.15 16.27
N GLY A 2 15.27 -0.29 16.78
CA GLY A 2 14.94 -1.40 17.69
C GLY A 2 14.89 -2.73 16.93
N GLU A 3 15.26 -3.83 17.59
CA GLU A 3 15.14 -5.16 16.98
C GLU A 3 13.66 -5.50 16.76
N ALA A 4 13.29 -5.79 15.52
CA ALA A 4 11.95 -6.25 15.22
C ALA A 4 11.80 -7.72 15.63
N ARG A 5 10.73 -8.04 16.37
CA ARG A 5 10.44 -9.41 16.83
C ARG A 5 8.99 -9.75 16.52
N SER A 6 8.74 -11.00 16.16
CA SER A 6 7.38 -11.50 15.97
C SER A 6 6.60 -11.47 17.28
N LEU A 7 5.30 -11.18 17.20
CA LEU A 7 4.37 -11.34 18.32
C LEU A 7 4.03 -12.81 18.59
N VAL A 8 4.32 -13.70 17.64
CA VAL A 8 4.13 -15.14 17.79
C VAL A 8 5.44 -15.75 18.32
N PRO A 9 5.44 -16.32 19.55
CA PRO A 9 6.62 -16.93 20.13
C PRO A 9 7.25 -17.97 19.19
N GLY A 10 8.57 -17.89 19.01
CA GLY A 10 9.34 -18.86 18.22
C GLY A 10 9.18 -18.73 16.70
N LYS A 11 8.45 -17.74 16.18
CA LYS A 11 8.42 -17.46 14.73
C LYS A 11 9.23 -16.20 14.39
N PRO A 12 10.00 -16.19 13.28
CA PRO A 12 10.63 -14.98 12.80
C PRO A 12 9.57 -13.98 12.32
N LEU A 13 9.87 -12.68 12.42
CA LEU A 13 9.08 -11.65 11.74
C LEU A 13 9.43 -11.70 10.25
N ILE A 14 8.43 -11.69 9.37
CA ILE A 14 8.63 -11.79 7.92
C ILE A 14 8.53 -10.40 7.28
N CYS A 15 9.37 -10.13 6.28
CA CYS A 15 9.33 -8.91 5.50
C CYS A 15 8.00 -8.78 4.75
N GLN A 16 7.33 -7.64 4.90
CA GLN A 16 6.01 -7.39 4.30
C GLN A 16 6.09 -6.90 2.84
N VAL A 17 7.29 -6.76 2.28
CA VAL A 17 7.51 -6.39 0.89
C VAL A 17 7.62 -7.65 0.02
N CYS A 18 8.56 -8.54 0.36
CA CYS A 18 8.80 -9.77 -0.41
C CYS A 18 8.10 -11.02 0.14
N GLU A 19 7.58 -10.97 1.37
CA GLU A 19 6.89 -12.06 2.07
C GLU A 19 7.70 -13.37 2.22
N LYS A 20 9.00 -13.31 1.96
CA LYS A 20 9.91 -14.46 1.90
C LYS A 20 11.00 -14.39 2.96
N ASN A 21 11.65 -13.24 3.06
CA ASN A 21 12.83 -13.05 3.90
C ASN A 21 12.45 -12.65 5.32
N GLU A 22 13.25 -13.09 6.30
CA GLU A 22 13.15 -12.61 7.67
C GLU A 22 13.42 -11.09 7.73
N ALA A 23 12.56 -10.38 8.44
CA ALA A 23 12.70 -8.95 8.68
C ALA A 23 13.86 -8.65 9.63
N LYS A 24 14.60 -7.58 9.34
CA LYS A 24 15.69 -7.06 10.18
C LYS A 24 15.25 -5.88 11.03
N GLY A 25 14.15 -5.23 10.66
CA GLY A 25 13.62 -4.06 11.37
C GLY A 25 12.20 -3.73 10.96
N VAL A 26 11.58 -2.84 11.72
CA VAL A 26 10.29 -2.21 11.40
C VAL A 26 10.53 -0.71 11.23
N CYS A 27 10.04 -0.16 10.13
CA CYS A 27 10.18 1.26 9.78
C CYS A 27 8.84 1.81 9.32
N CYS A 28 8.62 3.12 9.48
CA CYS A 28 7.46 3.78 8.88
C CYS A 28 7.56 3.74 7.35
N VAL A 29 6.42 3.58 6.70
CA VAL A 29 6.29 3.87 5.26
C VAL A 29 6.21 5.39 5.11
N PRO A 30 7.01 6.02 4.24
CA PRO A 30 7.00 7.47 4.07
C PRO A 30 5.59 8.02 3.82
N SER A 31 5.20 9.05 4.57
CA SER A 31 3.90 9.75 4.45
C SER A 31 2.63 8.91 4.69
N VAL A 32 2.76 7.64 5.10
CA VAL A 32 1.64 6.76 5.45
C VAL A 32 1.69 6.48 6.96
N PRO A 33 0.56 6.51 7.69
CA PRO A 33 0.50 6.10 9.10
C PRO A 33 0.58 4.58 9.26
N TYR A 34 1.59 3.96 8.64
CA TYR A 34 1.82 2.51 8.62
C TYR A 34 3.29 2.21 8.87
N SER A 35 3.57 1.29 9.80
CA SER A 35 4.91 0.73 10.01
C SER A 35 4.97 -0.66 9.40
N ALA A 36 5.97 -0.91 8.57
CA ALA A 36 6.16 -2.18 7.90
C ALA A 36 7.47 -2.87 8.35
N ALA A 37 7.46 -4.20 8.35
CA ALA A 37 8.64 -5.02 8.57
C ALA A 37 9.44 -5.21 7.26
N TYR A 38 10.75 -4.97 7.30
CA TYR A 38 11.63 -5.02 6.13
C TYR A 38 12.79 -6.01 6.34
N CYS A 39 13.10 -6.80 5.32
CA CYS A 39 14.42 -7.38 5.20
C CYS A 39 15.39 -6.31 4.65
N GLN A 40 16.69 -6.56 4.77
CA GLN A 40 17.71 -5.59 4.33
C GLN A 40 17.65 -5.30 2.83
N GLU A 41 17.35 -6.32 2.01
CA GLU A 41 17.32 -6.19 0.55
C GLU A 41 16.19 -5.27 0.08
N CYS A 42 14.96 -5.49 0.55
CA CYS A 42 13.82 -4.64 0.22
C CYS A 42 14.01 -3.21 0.72
N LEU A 43 14.60 -3.03 1.91
CA LEU A 43 14.89 -1.70 2.45
C LEU A 43 15.92 -0.95 1.60
N ASN A 44 17.00 -1.63 1.18
CA ASN A 44 18.03 -1.05 0.31
C ASN A 44 17.51 -0.72 -1.10
N ALA A 45 16.48 -1.44 -1.55
CA ALA A 45 15.84 -1.23 -2.84
C ALA A 45 14.78 -0.12 -2.82
N ASN A 46 14.57 0.58 -1.69
CA ASN A 46 13.48 1.55 -1.52
C ASN A 46 12.10 0.96 -1.86
N ALA A 47 11.93 -0.34 -1.62
CA ALA A 47 10.73 -1.07 -1.98
C ALA A 47 9.78 -1.17 -0.78
N HIS A 48 8.49 -0.93 -1.02
CA HIS A 48 7.47 -0.88 0.03
C HIS A 48 6.38 -1.94 -0.18
N PRO A 49 5.62 -2.31 0.87
CA PRO A 49 4.54 -3.28 0.74
C PRO A 49 3.56 -2.85 -0.34
N TRP A 50 3.32 -3.73 -1.32
CA TRP A 50 2.54 -3.41 -2.52
C TRP A 50 1.15 -2.87 -2.18
N PHE A 51 0.44 -3.54 -1.27
CA PHE A 51 -0.90 -3.13 -0.85
C PHE A 51 -0.93 -1.72 -0.23
N ILE A 52 0.13 -1.30 0.46
CA ILE A 52 0.21 0.04 1.06
C ILE A 52 0.41 1.10 -0.01
N ILE A 53 1.32 0.88 -0.96
CA ILE A 53 1.59 1.88 -2.00
C ILE A 53 0.39 2.02 -2.96
N VAL A 54 -0.34 0.93 -3.24
CA VAL A 54 -1.60 0.98 -4.00
C VAL A 54 -2.65 1.78 -3.23
N ALA A 55 -2.98 1.37 -2.00
CA ALA A 55 -4.04 2.01 -1.21
C ALA A 55 -3.77 3.50 -0.97
N ASN A 56 -2.54 3.88 -0.61
CA ASN A 56 -2.21 5.30 -0.42
C ASN A 56 -2.33 6.10 -1.72
N THR A 57 -1.94 5.52 -2.87
CA THR A 57 -2.10 6.18 -4.17
C THR A 57 -3.57 6.32 -4.55
N ALA A 58 -4.39 5.30 -4.25
CA ALA A 58 -5.83 5.37 -4.45
C ALA A 58 -6.48 6.48 -3.59
N CYS A 59 -6.03 6.66 -2.34
CA CYS A 59 -6.50 7.78 -1.51
C CYS A 59 -6.11 9.17 -2.05
N VAL A 60 -5.08 9.26 -2.90
CA VAL A 60 -4.73 10.51 -3.61
C VAL A 60 -5.65 10.72 -4.82
N GLY A 61 -6.19 9.64 -5.40
CA GLY A 61 -7.11 9.62 -6.54
C GLY A 61 -6.50 9.01 -7.80
N SER A 62 -5.20 9.19 -8.03
CA SER A 62 -4.47 8.55 -9.13
C SER A 62 -2.96 8.54 -8.91
N TYR A 63 -2.23 7.75 -9.71
CA TYR A 63 -0.76 7.82 -9.76
C TYR A 63 -0.29 9.19 -10.28
N GLU A 64 -0.98 9.74 -11.27
CA GLU A 64 -0.66 10.99 -11.94
C GLU A 64 -0.70 12.19 -10.98
N ASP A 65 -1.60 12.16 -10.00
CA ASP A 65 -1.76 13.20 -8.98
C ASP A 65 -0.74 13.11 -7.84
N CYS A 66 0.03 12.02 -7.76
CA CYS A 66 1.02 11.85 -6.71
C CYS A 66 2.25 12.76 -6.87
N ALA A 67 2.86 13.08 -5.72
CA ALA A 67 4.11 13.84 -5.67
C ALA A 67 5.27 13.07 -6.34
N PRO A 68 6.27 13.77 -6.94
CA PRO A 68 7.38 13.11 -7.65
C PRO A 68 8.14 12.07 -6.81
N TRP A 69 8.44 12.37 -5.55
CA TRP A 69 9.17 11.45 -4.66
C TRP A 69 8.36 10.17 -4.35
N TRP A 70 7.04 10.24 -4.36
CA TRP A 70 6.17 9.07 -4.18
C TRP A 70 6.18 8.19 -5.44
N LYS A 71 6.16 8.83 -6.62
CA LYS A 71 6.28 8.15 -7.91
C LYS A 71 7.59 7.36 -8.02
N GLU A 72 8.71 7.96 -7.59
CA GLU A 72 10.01 7.27 -7.51
C GLU A 72 9.95 6.02 -6.62
N MET A 73 9.35 6.10 -5.43
CA MET A 73 9.16 4.94 -4.55
C MET A 73 8.30 3.83 -5.18
N VAL A 74 7.24 4.20 -5.91
CA VAL A 74 6.39 3.24 -6.64
C VAL A 74 7.19 2.56 -7.73
N GLU A 75 7.96 3.30 -8.51
CA GLU A 75 8.80 2.78 -9.59
C GLU A 75 9.89 1.84 -9.06
N ASP A 76 10.58 2.22 -7.97
CA ASP A 76 11.55 1.39 -7.27
C ASP A 76 10.92 0.08 -6.77
N THR A 77 9.72 0.17 -6.19
CA THR A 77 8.96 -0.99 -5.73
C THR A 77 8.57 -1.91 -6.88
N CYS A 78 8.05 -1.36 -7.99
CA CYS A 78 7.71 -2.12 -9.19
C CYS A 78 8.92 -2.88 -9.73
N LYS A 79 10.04 -2.16 -9.91
CA LYS A 79 11.31 -2.72 -10.36
C LYS A 79 11.81 -3.84 -9.45
N HIS A 80 11.75 -3.64 -8.13
CA HIS A 80 12.20 -4.63 -7.16
C HIS A 80 11.34 -5.89 -7.14
N LEU A 81 10.02 -5.74 -7.26
CA LEU A 81 9.07 -6.86 -7.25
C LEU A 81 8.90 -7.53 -8.63
N GLY A 82 9.50 -6.98 -9.68
CA GLY A 82 9.31 -7.46 -11.05
C GLY A 82 7.88 -7.21 -11.57
N LYS A 83 7.20 -6.20 -11.02
CA LYS A 83 5.88 -5.74 -11.46
C LYS A 83 6.02 -4.52 -12.36
N THR A 84 5.02 -4.27 -13.18
CA THR A 84 4.94 -3.13 -14.08
C THR A 84 4.17 -1.98 -13.46
N LEU A 85 4.45 -0.76 -13.95
CA LEU A 85 3.68 0.42 -13.55
C LEU A 85 2.21 0.33 -14.02
N GLU A 86 1.93 -0.36 -15.14
CA GLU A 86 0.56 -0.55 -15.62
C GLU A 86 -0.25 -1.47 -14.69
N GLU A 87 0.35 -2.55 -14.18
CA GLU A 87 -0.27 -3.38 -13.14
C GLU A 87 -0.57 -2.56 -11.88
N PHE A 88 0.37 -1.71 -11.47
CA PHE A 88 0.18 -0.81 -10.33
C PHE A 88 -1.02 0.13 -10.54
N LYS A 89 -1.07 0.83 -11.68
CA LYS A 89 -2.16 1.76 -11.99
C LYS A 89 -3.51 1.08 -12.09
N ALA A 90 -3.57 -0.13 -12.65
CA ALA A 90 -4.80 -0.90 -12.72
C ALA A 90 -5.33 -1.26 -11.33
N GLU A 91 -4.45 -1.64 -10.39
CA GLU A 91 -4.85 -1.91 -9.00
C GLU A 91 -5.26 -0.63 -8.27
N VAL A 92 -4.59 0.50 -8.51
CA VAL A 92 -4.99 1.81 -7.95
C VAL A 92 -6.38 2.23 -8.43
N LEU A 93 -6.67 2.12 -9.74
CA LEU A 93 -7.97 2.46 -10.29
C LEU A 93 -9.08 1.60 -9.67
N LYS A 94 -8.82 0.30 -9.52
CA LYS A 94 -9.76 -0.61 -8.86
C LYS A 94 -10.06 -0.18 -7.42
N ASP A 95 -9.04 0.16 -6.64
CA ASP A 95 -9.24 0.61 -5.25
C ASP A 95 -10.04 1.92 -5.18
N VAL A 96 -9.83 2.85 -6.13
CA VAL A 96 -10.63 4.07 -6.25
C VAL A 96 -12.10 3.74 -6.53
N GLU A 97 -12.38 2.89 -7.53
CA GLU A 97 -13.74 2.48 -7.89
C GLU A 97 -14.44 1.74 -6.73
N ASP A 98 -13.72 0.90 -5.99
CA ASP A 98 -14.28 0.17 -4.85
C ASP A 98 -14.59 1.09 -3.66
N MET A 99 -13.77 2.12 -3.43
CA MET A 99 -14.06 3.16 -2.44
C MET A 99 -15.29 4.00 -2.83
N GLU A 100 -15.40 4.42 -4.09
CA GLU A 100 -16.54 5.16 -4.60
C GLU A 100 -17.84 4.35 -4.50
N ARG A 101 -17.79 3.07 -4.89
CA ARG A 101 -18.91 2.14 -4.75
C ARG A 101 -19.36 2.02 -3.29
N SER A 102 -18.41 1.81 -2.38
CA SER A 102 -18.69 1.70 -0.95
C SER A 102 -19.30 2.99 -0.38
N LEU A 103 -18.86 4.15 -0.85
CA LEU A 103 -19.41 5.44 -0.45
C LEU A 103 -20.86 5.60 -0.93
N LEU A 104 -21.15 5.24 -2.19
CA LEU A 104 -22.52 5.29 -2.74
C LEU A 104 -23.47 4.35 -1.97
N GLU A 105 -23.01 3.15 -1.62
CA GLU A 105 -23.79 2.22 -0.81
C GLU A 105 -24.11 2.78 0.59
N GLN A 106 -23.15 3.49 1.21
CA GLN A 106 -23.33 4.11 2.53
C GLN A 106 -24.25 5.33 2.50
N LEU A 107 -24.23 6.10 1.42
CA LEU A 107 -25.09 7.28 1.28
C LEU A 107 -26.55 6.93 1.01
N GLY A 108 -26.83 5.70 0.54
CA GLY A 108 -28.18 5.26 0.18
C GLY A 108 -28.75 6.00 -1.03
N ASP A 109 -29.87 5.51 -1.56
CA ASP A 109 -30.56 6.19 -2.66
C ASP A 109 -31.21 7.50 -2.13
N PRO A 110 -30.82 8.69 -2.61
CA PRO A 110 -31.42 9.94 -2.18
C PRO A 110 -32.91 10.07 -2.55
N ASP A 111 -33.46 9.17 -3.38
CA ASP A 111 -34.81 9.27 -3.94
C ASP A 111 -35.90 8.50 -3.16
N ASN A 112 -35.57 7.83 -2.04
CA ASN A 112 -36.52 7.01 -1.27
C ASN A 112 -37.42 7.82 -0.29
N GLY A 113 -37.73 9.08 -0.61
CA GLY A 113 -38.29 10.04 0.34
C GLY A 113 -39.44 10.93 -0.14
N GLN A 114 -40.11 10.63 -1.25
CA GLN A 114 -41.38 11.29 -1.61
C GLN A 114 -42.42 10.26 -2.07
N GLU A 115 -43.23 9.79 -1.14
CA GLU A 115 -44.59 9.34 -1.43
C GLU A 115 -45.56 10.19 -0.59
N ASP A 116 -46.60 10.70 -1.27
CA ASP A 116 -47.58 11.71 -0.84
C ASP A 116 -48.49 11.31 0.33
#